data_AF-A0A8C8H625-F1
#
_entry.id   AF-A0A8C8H625-F1
#
_cell.length_a   1.000
_cell.length_b   1.000
_cell.length_c   1.000
_cell.angle_alpha   90.00
_cell.angle_beta   90.00
_cell.angle_gamma   90.00
#
_symmetry.space_group_name_H-M   'P 1'
#
loop_
_entity.id
_entity.type
_entity.pdbx_description
1 polymer ?
#
loop_
_entity_poly.entity_id
_entity_poly.type
_entity_poly.pdbx_seq_one_letter_code
_entity_poly.pdbx_strand_id
1 'polypeptide(L)'
;ETWPQIIEEDGLIIENMHDVLYTFSIGPEVCASMTAVCAAVRGICPSLFRSCLQETALDVALASGMDFIRAEGYVFSHVADEGLLNACVGVLLRYGKQIKAEHVQIFTDIKKKHSSHVLTSDVSIVETARATEVDPVELRDVAESVRLLVLIGSGVTHDNVEQYLDSIAMTIGSHFKRGSV
;
A
#
# COMPACT_ATOMS: atom_id res chain seq x y z
N GLU A 1 -30.30 21.51 12.47
CA GLU A 1 -28.91 21.47 12.97
C GLU A 1 -28.39 20.07 12.77
N THR A 2 -27.69 19.83 11.65
CA THR A 2 -27.10 18.52 11.34
C THR A 2 -25.71 18.82 10.80
N TRP A 3 -24.72 18.71 11.68
CA TRP A 3 -23.31 18.82 11.38
C TRP A 3 -22.93 17.83 10.27
N PRO A 4 -22.08 18.20 9.29
CA PRO A 4 -21.48 17.22 8.40
C PRO A 4 -20.64 16.27 9.25
N GLN A 5 -20.89 14.96 9.15
CA GLN A 5 -20.08 13.94 9.80
C GLN A 5 -18.63 14.14 9.35
N ILE A 6 -17.78 14.52 10.30
CA ILE A 6 -16.34 14.58 10.11
C ILE A 6 -15.91 13.14 9.83
N ILE A 7 -15.43 12.87 8.62
CA ILE A 7 -14.69 11.65 8.35
C ILE A 7 -13.37 11.83 9.12
N GLU A 8 -13.25 11.18 10.28
CA GLU A 8 -11.98 11.10 10.97
C GLU A 8 -11.05 10.22 10.12
N GLU A 9 -9.89 10.76 9.75
CA GLU A 9 -8.89 9.98 9.03
C GLU A 9 -8.15 9.09 10.02
N ASP A 10 -8.23 7.78 9.84
CA ASP A 10 -7.53 6.81 10.70
C ASP A 10 -6.07 6.55 10.25
N GLY A 11 -5.72 6.95 9.02
CA GLY A 11 -4.39 6.72 8.47
C GLY A 11 -4.01 7.60 7.29
N LEU A 12 -2.70 7.73 7.07
CA LEU A 12 -2.08 8.57 6.05
C LEU A 12 -1.04 7.77 5.25
N ILE A 13 -1.14 7.82 3.93
CA ILE A 13 -0.15 7.24 3.02
C ILE A 13 0.64 8.36 2.36
N ILE A 14 1.97 8.30 2.47
CA ILE A 14 2.89 9.26 1.84
C ILE A 14 3.48 8.59 0.59
N GLU A 15 3.19 9.14 -0.59
CA GLU A 15 3.63 8.58 -1.88
C GLU A 15 4.36 9.62 -2.72
N ASN A 16 5.44 9.20 -3.39
CA ASN A 16 6.19 10.03 -4.35
C ASN A 16 5.65 9.87 -5.78
N MET A 17 4.38 10.22 -6.00
CA MET A 17 3.69 9.98 -7.27
C MET A 17 4.15 10.84 -8.46
N HIS A 18 4.90 11.92 -8.20
CA HIS A 18 5.29 12.91 -9.21
C HIS A 18 6.75 12.78 -9.68
N ASP A 19 7.44 11.72 -9.27
CA ASP A 19 8.77 11.35 -9.78
C ASP A 19 8.66 10.63 -11.13
N VAL A 20 8.14 11.37 -12.12
CA VAL A 20 7.94 10.93 -13.50
C VAL A 20 9.23 11.26 -14.26
N LEU A 21 9.92 10.39 -15.00
CA LEU A 21 9.64 9.04 -15.51
C LEU A 21 9.95 7.95 -14.49
N TYR A 22 9.02 7.02 -14.28
CA TYR A 22 9.19 5.97 -13.29
C TYR A 22 10.33 5.00 -13.66
N THR A 23 11.11 4.60 -12.65
CA THR A 23 12.27 3.72 -12.77
C THR A 23 12.37 2.79 -11.57
N PHE A 24 12.83 1.56 -11.80
CA PHE A 24 13.18 0.64 -10.72
C PHE A 24 14.46 1.08 -9.99
N SER A 25 15.37 1.79 -10.67
CA SER A 25 16.59 2.27 -10.04
C SER A 25 16.37 3.64 -9.41
N ILE A 26 15.96 3.65 -8.15
CA ILE A 26 15.89 4.87 -7.34
C ILE A 26 17.25 5.21 -6.71
N GLY A 27 17.61 6.49 -6.73
CA GLY A 27 18.83 6.95 -6.10
C GLY A 27 18.67 7.19 -4.59
N PRO A 28 19.78 7.27 -3.85
CA PRO A 28 19.77 7.50 -2.40
C PRO A 28 19.11 8.84 -2.02
N GLU A 29 19.07 9.82 -2.92
CA GLU A 29 18.40 11.11 -2.75
C GLU A 29 16.89 10.96 -2.53
N VAL A 30 16.24 10.00 -3.19
CA VAL A 30 14.81 9.75 -3.02
C VAL A 30 14.55 9.14 -1.65
N CYS A 31 15.31 8.12 -1.26
CA CYS A 31 15.21 7.49 0.06
C CYS A 31 15.44 8.50 1.19
N ALA A 32 16.47 9.36 1.06
CA ALA A 32 16.76 10.42 2.03
C ALA A 32 15.62 11.44 2.11
N SER A 33 15.11 11.89 0.97
CA SER A 33 14.01 12.87 0.90
C SER A 33 12.73 12.31 1.51
N MET A 34 12.35 11.08 1.14
CA MET A 34 11.18 10.42 1.68
C MET A 34 11.30 10.15 3.18
N THR A 35 12.49 9.80 3.67
CA THR A 35 12.74 9.67 5.11
C THR A 35 12.53 10.99 5.85
N ALA A 36 13.06 12.09 5.32
CA ALA A 36 12.88 13.41 5.92
C ALA A 36 11.41 13.85 5.95
N VAL A 37 10.68 13.62 4.85
CA VAL A 37 9.23 13.92 4.75
C VAL A 37 8.44 13.06 5.74
N CYS A 38 8.66 11.75 5.77
CA CYS A 38 7.95 10.85 6.68
C CYS A 38 8.22 11.19 8.15
N ALA A 39 9.47 11.53 8.50
CA ALA A 39 9.83 11.95 9.85
C ALA A 39 9.15 13.28 10.24
N ALA A 40 9.08 14.25 9.33
CA ALA A 40 8.40 15.52 9.58
C ALA A 40 6.87 15.31 9.76
N VAL A 41 6.26 14.51 8.90
CA VAL A 41 4.82 14.19 8.97
C VAL A 41 4.49 13.47 10.28
N ARG A 42 5.36 12.56 10.75
CA ARG A 42 5.18 11.91 12.05
C ARG A 42 5.08 12.90 13.21
N GLY A 43 5.87 13.97 13.17
CA GLY A 43 5.85 15.01 14.21
C GLY A 43 4.55 15.84 14.20
N ILE A 44 3.94 16.02 13.03
CA ILE A 44 2.71 16.81 12.86
C ILE A 44 1.47 15.97 13.16
N CYS A 45 1.46 14.70 12.74
CA CYS A 45 0.33 13.80 12.84
C CYS A 45 0.69 12.55 13.67
N PRO A 46 0.91 12.66 14.99
CA PRO A 46 1.38 11.55 15.81
C PRO A 46 0.33 10.43 15.98
N SER A 47 -0.96 10.76 15.89
CA SER A 47 -2.08 9.84 16.12
C SER A 47 -2.52 9.02 14.90
N LEU A 48 -2.05 9.37 13.68
CA LEU A 48 -2.46 8.67 12.45
C LEU A 48 -1.62 7.41 12.22
N PHE A 49 -2.23 6.37 11.65
CA PHE A 49 -1.52 5.19 11.14
C PHE A 49 -0.80 5.54 9.81
N ARG A 50 0.53 5.39 9.70
CA ARG A 50 1.29 6.00 8.57
C ARG A 50 2.01 5.01 7.66
N SER A 51 2.05 5.34 6.37
CA SER A 51 2.73 4.58 5.30
C SER A 51 3.76 5.38 4.51
N CYS A 52 4.68 4.65 3.88
CA CYS A 52 5.43 5.11 2.72
C CYS A 52 5.36 4.08 1.57
N LEU A 53 5.37 4.57 0.33
CA LEU A 53 5.38 3.75 -0.89
C LEU A 53 6.67 4.00 -1.70
N GLN A 54 7.52 2.98 -1.82
CA GLN A 54 8.75 2.95 -2.62
C GLN A 54 9.35 1.52 -2.63
N GLU A 55 10.27 1.19 -3.54
CA GLU A 55 11.08 -0.05 -3.43
C GLU A 55 11.84 -0.14 -2.09
N THR A 56 12.34 0.98 -1.58
CA THR A 56 13.00 1.08 -0.25
C THR A 56 12.02 1.50 0.85
N ALA A 57 10.71 1.24 0.69
CA ALA A 57 9.70 1.65 1.66
C ALA A 57 10.02 1.12 3.06
N LEU A 58 10.55 -0.09 3.17
CA LEU A 58 10.84 -0.67 4.48
C LEU A 58 11.96 0.07 5.23
N ASP A 59 12.97 0.56 4.51
CA ASP A 59 14.06 1.38 5.08
C ASP A 59 13.54 2.72 5.56
N VAL A 60 12.75 3.39 4.71
CA VAL A 60 12.14 4.69 5.03
C VAL A 60 11.20 4.55 6.23
N ALA A 61 10.36 3.51 6.24
CA ALA A 61 9.44 3.24 7.33
C ALA A 61 10.18 2.95 8.63
N LEU A 62 11.22 2.13 8.61
CA LEU A 62 12.03 1.85 9.80
C LEU A 62 12.73 3.11 10.31
N ALA A 63 13.35 3.90 9.42
CA ALA A 63 14.13 5.08 9.79
C ALA A 63 13.28 6.25 10.31
N SER A 64 12.08 6.43 9.77
CA SER A 64 11.14 7.47 10.20
C SER A 64 10.11 6.98 11.24
N GLY A 65 10.08 5.66 11.49
CA GLY A 65 9.12 4.93 12.31
C GLY A 65 7.67 5.15 11.89
N MET A 66 7.41 4.82 10.62
CA MET A 66 6.07 4.58 10.10
C MET A 66 5.54 3.24 10.62
N ASP A 67 4.22 3.10 10.61
CA ASP A 67 3.55 1.93 11.17
C ASP A 67 3.38 0.81 10.13
N PHE A 68 3.37 1.19 8.84
CA PHE A 68 3.25 0.26 7.74
C PHE A 68 3.93 0.74 6.45
N ILE A 69 3.99 -0.15 5.46
CA ILE A 69 4.30 0.15 4.06
C ILE A 69 3.20 -0.38 3.16
N ARG A 70 3.02 0.24 2.00
CA ARG A 70 2.28 -0.37 0.89
C ARG A 70 3.29 -1.07 -0.02
N ALA A 71 3.12 -2.35 -0.26
CA ALA A 71 3.94 -3.13 -1.17
C ALA A 71 3.16 -3.37 -2.47
N GLU A 72 3.68 -2.83 -3.57
CA GLU A 72 3.17 -3.13 -4.90
C GLU A 72 3.85 -4.39 -5.46
N GLY A 73 3.10 -5.17 -6.23
CA GLY A 73 3.64 -6.42 -6.80
C GLY A 73 4.11 -7.41 -5.75
N TYR A 74 3.39 -7.50 -4.62
CA TYR A 74 3.75 -8.42 -3.54
C TYR A 74 3.73 -9.88 -4.02
N VAL A 75 2.66 -10.26 -4.72
CA VAL A 75 2.50 -11.58 -5.36
C VAL A 75 2.19 -11.44 -6.84
N PHE A 76 2.75 -12.38 -7.60
CA PHE A 76 2.70 -12.45 -9.06
C PHE A 76 3.23 -11.21 -9.80
N SER A 77 3.62 -11.41 -11.07
CA SER A 77 4.12 -10.34 -11.91
C SER A 77 2.99 -9.63 -12.67
N HIS A 78 3.17 -8.34 -12.92
CA HIS A 78 2.25 -7.54 -13.74
C HIS A 78 3.00 -6.42 -14.45
N VAL A 79 2.40 -5.83 -15.49
CA VAL A 79 3.04 -4.76 -16.27
C VAL A 79 2.41 -3.42 -15.91
N ALA A 80 3.20 -2.42 -15.59
CA ALA A 80 2.76 -1.05 -15.31
C ALA A 80 3.64 -0.04 -16.08
N ASP A 81 3.52 1.25 -15.75
CA ASP A 81 4.23 2.35 -16.41
C ASP A 81 5.76 2.22 -16.28
N GLU A 82 6.22 1.53 -15.22
CA GLU A 82 7.62 1.17 -14.95
C GLU A 82 8.15 0.02 -15.82
N GLY A 83 7.25 -0.78 -16.40
CA GLY A 83 7.57 -2.04 -17.08
C GLY A 83 7.04 -3.27 -16.34
N LEU A 84 7.75 -4.40 -16.41
CA LEU A 84 7.36 -5.65 -15.77
C LEU A 84 7.77 -5.67 -14.30
N LEU A 85 6.80 -5.55 -13.39
CA LEU A 85 6.99 -5.73 -11.96
C LEU A 85 7.00 -7.23 -11.62
N ASN A 86 8.01 -7.67 -10.90
CA ASN A 86 8.08 -9.04 -10.37
C ASN A 86 7.57 -9.11 -8.94
N ALA A 87 7.11 -10.31 -8.55
CA ALA A 87 6.70 -10.59 -7.18
C ALA A 87 7.82 -10.29 -6.18
N CYS A 88 7.56 -9.48 -5.15
CA CYS A 88 8.58 -9.01 -4.20
C CYS A 88 8.52 -9.67 -2.81
N VAL A 89 7.43 -10.37 -2.45
CA VAL A 89 7.18 -10.91 -1.09
C VAL A 89 8.37 -11.63 -0.48
N GLY A 90 9.01 -12.52 -1.23
CA GLY A 90 10.12 -13.34 -0.71
C GLY A 90 11.34 -12.49 -0.33
N VAL A 91 11.69 -11.51 -1.16
CA VAL A 91 12.82 -10.61 -0.89
C VAL A 91 12.45 -9.64 0.24
N LEU A 92 11.25 -9.06 0.18
CA LEU A 92 10.75 -8.08 1.14
C LEU A 92 10.72 -8.63 2.57
N LEU A 93 10.14 -9.82 2.79
CA LEU A 93 10.05 -10.42 4.13
C LEU A 93 11.42 -10.84 4.69
N ARG A 94 12.29 -11.40 3.85
CA ARG A 94 13.67 -11.74 4.26
C ARG A 94 14.46 -10.49 4.64
N TYR A 95 14.32 -9.43 3.85
CA TYR A 95 14.97 -8.15 4.10
C TYR A 95 14.45 -7.51 5.38
N GLY A 96 13.14 -7.49 5.60
CA GLY A 96 12.53 -6.99 6.83
C GLY A 96 13.04 -7.69 8.08
N LYS A 97 13.18 -9.02 8.03
CA LYS A 97 13.82 -9.78 9.11
C LYS A 97 15.29 -9.41 9.30
N GLN A 98 16.05 -9.25 8.21
CA GLN A 98 17.46 -8.87 8.25
C GLN A 98 17.68 -7.52 8.95
N ILE A 99 16.81 -6.54 8.71
CA ILE A 99 16.90 -5.19 9.30
C ILE A 99 16.05 -5.03 10.58
N LYS A 100 15.41 -6.10 11.06
CA LYS A 100 14.52 -6.12 12.24
C LYS A 100 13.29 -5.20 12.13
N ALA A 101 12.77 -5.04 10.92
CA ALA A 101 11.57 -4.27 10.61
C ALA A 101 10.27 -5.11 10.62
N GLU A 102 10.26 -6.28 11.25
CA GLU A 102 9.08 -7.19 11.30
C GLU A 102 7.85 -6.56 11.99
N HIS A 103 8.04 -5.47 12.74
CA HIS A 103 6.99 -4.71 13.38
C HIS A 103 6.29 -3.71 12.44
N VAL A 104 6.88 -3.40 11.28
CA VAL A 104 6.28 -2.55 10.25
C VAL A 104 5.32 -3.41 9.44
N GLN A 105 4.03 -3.08 9.45
CA GLN A 105 3.02 -3.86 8.73
C GLN A 105 3.17 -3.69 7.21
N ILE A 106 2.82 -4.72 6.45
CA ILE A 106 2.87 -4.69 4.98
C ILE A 106 1.45 -4.83 4.45
N PHE A 107 0.97 -3.78 3.77
CA PHE A 107 -0.29 -3.80 3.05
C PHE A 107 0.00 -3.96 1.57
N THR A 108 -0.69 -4.88 0.90
CA THR A 108 -0.49 -5.12 -0.53
C THR A 108 -1.79 -4.99 -1.29
N ASP A 109 -1.69 -4.52 -2.54
CA ASP A 109 -2.77 -4.68 -3.49
C ASP A 109 -2.92 -6.16 -3.86
N ILE A 110 -4.15 -6.62 -4.02
CA ILE A 110 -4.42 -7.94 -4.62
C ILE A 110 -4.14 -7.85 -6.13
N LYS A 111 -4.67 -6.82 -6.79
CA LYS A 111 -4.32 -6.46 -8.18
C LYS A 111 -4.22 -4.94 -8.28
N LYS A 112 -3.05 -4.42 -8.70
CA LYS A 112 -2.83 -2.97 -8.89
C LYS A 112 -3.76 -2.43 -9.99
N LYS A 113 -4.45 -1.31 -9.70
CA LYS A 113 -5.44 -0.69 -10.59
C LYS A 113 -4.87 -0.19 -11.92
N HIS A 114 -3.66 0.37 -11.88
CA HIS A 114 -3.00 1.00 -13.03
C HIS A 114 -1.97 0.06 -13.68
N SER A 115 -2.30 -1.24 -13.74
CA SER A 115 -1.43 -2.28 -14.27
C SER A 115 -2.20 -3.26 -15.16
N SER A 116 -1.50 -3.81 -16.15
CA SER A 116 -1.94 -4.96 -16.93
C SER A 116 -1.60 -6.26 -16.20
N HIS A 117 -2.63 -7.08 -16.01
CA HIS A 117 -2.56 -8.40 -15.37
C HIS A 117 -2.70 -9.55 -16.38
N VAL A 118 -2.35 -9.31 -17.65
CA VAL A 118 -2.51 -10.32 -18.72
C VAL A 118 -1.70 -11.59 -18.45
N LEU A 119 -0.50 -11.46 -17.88
CA LEU A 119 0.37 -12.58 -17.51
C LEU A 119 -0.22 -13.50 -16.43
N THR A 120 -1.17 -12.97 -15.65
CA THR A 120 -1.82 -13.64 -14.51
C THR A 120 -3.33 -13.65 -14.71
N SER A 121 -3.77 -13.63 -15.98
CA SER A 121 -5.18 -13.59 -16.35
C SER A 121 -5.90 -14.91 -16.07
N ASP A 122 -5.14 -16.00 -15.96
CA ASP A 122 -5.57 -17.32 -15.52
C ASP A 122 -5.71 -17.43 -13.99
N VAL A 123 -5.21 -16.46 -13.23
CA VAL A 123 -5.31 -16.41 -11.77
C VAL A 123 -6.46 -15.50 -11.35
N SER A 124 -7.45 -16.08 -10.67
CA SER A 124 -8.59 -15.34 -10.13
C SER A 124 -8.17 -14.39 -9.01
N ILE A 125 -9.02 -13.39 -8.72
CA ILE A 125 -8.75 -12.44 -7.62
C ILE A 125 -8.71 -13.15 -6.25
N VAL A 126 -9.50 -14.22 -6.08
CA VAL A 126 -9.52 -15.04 -4.86
C VAL A 126 -8.23 -15.83 -4.71
N GLU A 127 -7.75 -16.46 -5.79
CA GLU A 127 -6.44 -17.15 -5.78
C GLU A 127 -5.30 -16.17 -5.54
N THR A 128 -5.41 -14.97 -6.10
CA THR A 128 -4.43 -13.90 -5.87
C THR A 128 -4.41 -13.49 -4.40
N ALA A 129 -5.57 -13.26 -3.79
CA ALA A 129 -5.69 -12.94 -2.37
C ALA A 129 -5.12 -14.05 -1.48
N ARG A 130 -5.45 -15.31 -1.75
CA ARG A 130 -4.88 -16.45 -1.01
C ARG A 130 -3.36 -16.53 -1.11
N ALA A 131 -2.79 -16.18 -2.26
CA ALA A 131 -1.35 -16.15 -2.42
C ALA A 131 -0.68 -15.04 -1.59
N THR A 132 -1.41 -13.96 -1.23
CA THR A 132 -0.91 -12.89 -0.34
C THR A 132 -0.87 -13.31 1.13
N GLU A 133 -1.66 -14.31 1.52
CA GLU A 133 -1.67 -14.84 2.89
C GLU A 133 -0.41 -15.67 3.13
N VAL A 134 0.53 -15.11 3.88
CA VAL A 134 1.74 -15.81 4.31
C VAL A 134 1.46 -16.46 5.66
N ASP A 135 0.62 -17.50 5.68
CA ASP A 135 0.55 -18.41 6.84
C ASP A 135 1.43 -19.64 6.57
N PRO A 136 2.53 -19.86 7.33
CA PRO A 136 3.37 -21.04 7.17
C PRO A 136 2.69 -22.35 7.62
N VAL A 137 1.45 -22.34 8.14
CA VAL A 137 0.73 -23.56 8.57
C VAL A 137 -0.74 -23.55 8.09
N GLU A 138 -1.03 -24.44 7.13
CA GLU A 138 -2.35 -25.03 6.81
C GLU A 138 -3.44 -24.16 6.10
N LEU A 139 -3.40 -24.26 4.78
CA LEU A 139 -4.37 -23.82 3.75
C LEU A 139 -5.78 -24.49 3.77
N ARG A 140 -6.37 -24.87 4.91
CA ARG A 140 -7.70 -25.55 4.89
C ARG A 140 -8.92 -24.76 5.38
N ASP A 141 -8.75 -23.75 6.24
CA ASP A 141 -9.91 -23.05 6.83
C ASP A 141 -10.13 -21.62 6.32
N VAL A 142 -9.36 -21.19 5.32
CA VAL A 142 -9.32 -19.79 4.88
C VAL A 142 -10.59 -19.36 4.12
N ALA A 143 -11.26 -20.25 3.38
CA ALA A 143 -12.38 -19.85 2.51
C ALA A 143 -13.62 -19.32 3.26
N GLU A 144 -13.77 -19.60 4.57
CA GLU A 144 -14.83 -19.05 5.43
C GLU A 144 -14.32 -17.99 6.43
N SER A 145 -12.99 -17.80 6.54
CA SER A 145 -12.34 -16.99 7.59
C SER A 145 -11.53 -15.79 7.09
N VAL A 146 -11.56 -15.47 5.78
CA VAL A 146 -10.77 -14.35 5.26
C VAL A 146 -11.32 -13.00 5.75
N ARG A 147 -10.85 -12.55 6.92
CA ARG A 147 -10.87 -11.12 7.30
C ARG A 147 -9.66 -10.43 6.67
N LEU A 148 -9.55 -10.49 5.33
CA LEU A 148 -8.52 -9.70 4.65
C LEU A 148 -8.91 -8.23 4.82
N LEU A 149 -7.97 -7.37 5.24
CA LEU A 149 -8.15 -5.93 5.16
C LEU A 149 -8.19 -5.54 3.68
N VAL A 150 -9.38 -5.52 3.09
CA VAL A 150 -9.58 -5.03 1.73
C VAL A 150 -9.59 -3.51 1.78
N LEU A 151 -8.49 -2.92 1.30
CA LEU A 151 -8.35 -1.48 1.12
C LEU A 151 -8.82 -1.09 -0.28
N ILE A 152 -9.79 -0.18 -0.37
CA ILE A 152 -10.25 0.35 -1.66
C ILE A 152 -9.42 1.59 -2.02
N GLY A 153 -8.54 1.40 -3.01
CA GLY A 153 -7.43 2.30 -3.29
C GLY A 153 -7.76 3.60 -4.03
N SER A 154 -8.76 3.60 -4.93
CA SER A 154 -8.90 4.72 -5.88
C SER A 154 -10.26 4.79 -6.57
N GLY A 155 -10.83 5.99 -6.60
CA GLY A 155 -12.12 6.31 -7.23
C GLY A 155 -13.24 6.56 -6.23
N VAL A 156 -12.94 6.49 -4.93
CA VAL A 156 -13.88 6.82 -3.87
C VAL A 156 -14.07 8.33 -3.82
N THR A 157 -15.31 8.76 -3.91
CA THR A 157 -15.77 10.13 -3.73
C THR A 157 -16.88 10.14 -2.69
N HIS A 158 -17.27 11.32 -2.22
CA HIS A 158 -18.46 11.49 -1.39
C HIS A 158 -19.71 10.83 -2.02
N ASP A 159 -19.79 10.79 -3.36
CA ASP A 159 -20.96 10.31 -4.09
C ASP A 159 -21.04 8.78 -4.22
N ASN A 160 -19.95 8.05 -3.98
CA ASN A 160 -19.92 6.59 -4.10
C ASN A 160 -19.38 5.87 -2.85
N VAL A 161 -19.02 6.60 -1.80
CA VAL A 161 -18.52 6.04 -0.53
C VAL A 161 -19.50 5.01 0.06
N GLU A 162 -20.81 5.23 -0.12
CA GLU A 162 -21.86 4.31 0.33
C GLU A 162 -21.76 2.91 -0.28
N GLN A 163 -21.20 2.79 -1.50
CA GLN A 163 -21.03 1.51 -2.21
C GLN A 163 -19.88 0.68 -1.64
N TYR A 164 -19.11 1.27 -0.73
CA TYR A 164 -17.86 0.74 -0.22
C TYR A 164 -17.82 0.74 1.32
N LEU A 165 -18.95 0.99 1.99
CA LEU A 165 -19.05 1.00 3.45
C LEU A 165 -18.71 -0.36 4.08
N ASP A 166 -18.83 -1.45 3.31
CA ASP A 166 -18.41 -2.79 3.74
C ASP A 166 -16.89 -3.01 3.65
N SER A 167 -16.13 -2.05 3.09
CA SER A 167 -14.67 -2.10 3.07
C SER A 167 -14.10 -1.64 4.41
N ILE A 168 -13.02 -2.29 4.85
CA ILE A 168 -12.48 -2.07 6.21
C ILE A 168 -11.61 -0.80 6.25
N ALA A 169 -11.07 -0.35 5.11
CA ALA A 169 -10.50 0.98 4.97
C ALA A 169 -10.42 1.43 3.50
N MET A 170 -10.32 2.74 3.28
CA MET A 170 -10.42 3.36 1.97
C MET A 170 -9.30 4.40 1.83
N THR A 171 -8.61 4.43 0.69
CA THR A 171 -7.61 5.47 0.44
C THR A 171 -8.19 6.52 -0.51
N ILE A 172 -8.33 7.73 -0.02
CA ILE A 172 -8.87 8.86 -0.77
C ILE A 172 -7.71 9.81 -1.06
N GLY A 173 -7.19 9.80 -2.29
CA GLY A 173 -6.09 10.69 -2.70
C GLY A 173 -6.57 11.91 -3.48
N SER A 174 -7.19 11.68 -4.64
CA SER A 174 -7.53 12.72 -5.62
C SER A 174 -8.50 13.79 -5.09
N HIS A 175 -9.30 13.49 -4.08
CA HIS A 175 -10.20 14.47 -3.45
C HIS A 175 -9.45 15.61 -2.74
N PHE A 176 -8.29 15.31 -2.16
CA PHE A 176 -7.50 16.28 -1.41
C PHE A 176 -6.51 17.08 -2.28
N LYS A 177 -6.34 16.70 -3.55
CA LYS A 177 -5.50 17.42 -4.51
C LYS A 177 -6.11 18.78 -4.84
N ARG A 178 -5.31 19.85 -4.76
CA ARG A 178 -5.73 21.20 -5.15
C ARG A 178 -4.88 21.69 -6.31
N GLY A 179 -5.50 21.77 -7.49
CA GLY A 179 -4.87 22.29 -8.70
C GLY A 179 -3.90 21.32 -9.36
N SER A 180 -4.38 20.15 -9.80
CA SER A 180 -3.59 19.12 -10.51
C SER A 180 -2.30 18.63 -9.82
N VAL A 181 -2.09 19.03 -8.56
CA VAL A 181 -0.98 18.64 -7.67
C VAL A 181 -1.59 17.94 -6.47
#